data_AF-A0A6N7DAL3-F1
#
_entry.id   AF-A0A6N7DAL3-F1
#
_cell.length_a   1.000
_cell.length_b   1.000
_cell.length_c   1.000
_cell.angle_alpha   90.00
_cell.angle_beta   90.00
_cell.angle_gamma   90.00
#
_symmetry.space_group_name_H-M   'P 1'
#
loop_
_entity.id
_entity.type
_entity.pdbx_description
1 polymer ?
#
loop_
_entity_poly.entity_id
_entity_poly.type
_entity_poly.pdbx_seq_one_letter_code
_entity_poly.pdbx_strand_id
1 'polypeptide(L)'
;MRQAVRDLEPALMQLVLADPRFFSDREHPARRLLDEMTQRSLAFDSEAAPGFRDFLRVLRAAVDRLAAAPIADARPFEAALEGLQRAWAAQDAEELARREQAVQELLHAEQRNLLAEKIAADIRAWPDAAQVPDEVLAFATGPWSHVMAEARLGDRVGGASDPGGYAGVVPNLFWSARPDLARAAIPRLTRLIPGLLAKLREGLKTIDYPPQQASAFFERLIGLHQRAFQAGGPAGRQPPPAPPAAAAQPAAAAVSAAAASVAAEESAVAAAPAPAFALEVGAWVEILDHGRPARTQLTWTSPHGTLFLFTAADGSTRSMTRRMRDRLAAEGALRVVAGGAVVAGALDAVAQTALRNSIKPGKG
;
A
#
# COMPACT_ATOMS: atom_id res chain seq x y z
N MET A 1 31.21 -9.98 1.50
CA MET A 1 31.53 -11.12 0.60
C MET A 1 32.95 -11.65 0.78
N ARG A 2 34.00 -10.81 0.62
CA ARG A 2 35.42 -11.23 0.72
C ARG A 2 35.77 -12.02 1.99
N GLN A 3 35.23 -11.64 3.14
CA GLN A 3 35.46 -12.37 4.39
C GLN A 3 34.86 -13.78 4.37
N ALA A 4 33.63 -13.94 3.88
CA ALA A 4 32.98 -15.25 3.79
C ALA A 4 33.74 -16.23 2.87
N VAL A 5 34.38 -15.72 1.81
CA VAL A 5 35.25 -16.54 0.95
C VAL A 5 36.53 -16.98 1.68
N ARG A 6 37.14 -16.07 2.46
CA ARG A 6 38.33 -16.40 3.28
C ARG A 6 38.02 -17.43 4.35
N ASP A 7 36.87 -17.30 5.03
CA ASP A 7 36.47 -18.22 6.09
C ASP A 7 36.15 -19.63 5.54
N LEU A 8 35.86 -19.75 4.24
CA LEU A 8 35.61 -21.01 3.55
C LEU A 8 36.89 -21.72 3.08
N GLU A 9 38.02 -20.99 2.95
CA GLU A 9 39.29 -21.51 2.42
C GLU A 9 39.80 -22.77 3.17
N PRO A 10 39.80 -22.84 4.51
CA PRO A 10 40.26 -24.03 5.22
C PRO A 10 39.42 -25.27 4.92
N ALA A 11 38.09 -25.11 4.79
CA ALA A 11 37.18 -26.21 4.48
C ALA A 11 37.38 -26.72 3.03
N LEU A 12 37.62 -25.81 2.08
CA LEU A 12 37.96 -26.16 0.70
C LEU A 12 39.30 -26.89 0.61
N MET A 13 40.29 -26.48 1.40
CA MET A 13 41.60 -27.14 1.42
C MET A 13 41.50 -28.58 1.95
N GLN A 14 40.73 -28.80 3.02
CA GLN A 14 40.46 -30.16 3.52
C GLN A 14 39.71 -30.99 2.48
N LEU A 15 38.70 -30.42 1.82
CA LEU A 15 37.94 -31.10 0.76
C LEU A 15 38.82 -31.55 -0.40
N VAL A 16 39.71 -30.67 -0.88
CA VAL A 16 40.61 -30.95 -2.01
C VAL A 16 41.50 -32.18 -1.75
N LEU A 17 41.92 -32.37 -0.50
CA LEU A 17 42.70 -33.53 -0.09
C LEU A 17 41.85 -34.79 0.05
N ALA A 18 40.58 -34.64 0.44
CA ALA A 18 39.67 -35.74 0.75
C ALA A 18 38.87 -36.26 -0.47
N ASP A 19 38.52 -35.39 -1.43
CA ASP A 19 37.72 -35.72 -2.61
C ASP A 19 38.33 -35.15 -3.90
N PRO A 20 39.15 -35.95 -4.64
CA PRO A 20 39.75 -35.52 -5.90
C PRO A 20 38.75 -35.15 -7.00
N ARG A 21 37.48 -35.61 -6.90
CA ARG A 21 36.43 -35.28 -7.87
C ARG A 21 36.13 -33.80 -7.90
N PHE A 22 36.47 -33.05 -6.84
CA PHE A 22 36.41 -31.60 -6.83
C PHE A 22 37.03 -30.97 -8.08
N PHE A 23 38.10 -31.54 -8.65
CA PHE A 23 38.74 -30.96 -9.84
C PHE A 23 38.08 -31.36 -11.16
N SER A 24 37.54 -32.57 -11.25
CA SER A 24 37.00 -33.14 -12.48
C SER A 24 35.51 -32.91 -12.67
N ASP A 25 34.74 -32.94 -11.59
CA ASP A 25 33.28 -32.82 -11.61
C ASP A 25 32.86 -31.35 -11.55
N ARG A 26 32.08 -30.89 -12.53
CA ARG A 26 31.55 -29.53 -12.57
C ARG A 26 30.33 -29.35 -11.66
N GLU A 27 29.57 -30.41 -11.41
CA GLU A 27 28.41 -30.40 -10.52
C GLU A 27 28.80 -30.71 -9.07
N HIS A 28 30.10 -30.75 -8.76
CA HIS A 28 30.59 -30.97 -7.41
C HIS A 28 29.96 -29.96 -6.43
N PRO A 29 29.38 -30.37 -5.28
CA PRO A 29 28.63 -29.48 -4.38
C PRO A 29 29.39 -28.24 -3.94
N ALA A 30 30.68 -28.36 -3.66
CA ALA A 30 31.54 -27.21 -3.32
C ALA A 30 31.72 -26.20 -4.47
N ARG A 31 31.77 -26.65 -5.72
CA ARG A 31 31.83 -25.76 -6.90
C ARG A 31 30.49 -25.07 -7.10
N ARG A 32 29.41 -25.84 -7.06
CA ARG A 32 28.03 -25.32 -7.10
C ARG A 32 27.80 -24.27 -6.02
N LEU A 33 28.26 -24.50 -4.79
CA LEU A 33 28.17 -23.52 -3.71
C LEU A 33 28.88 -22.21 -4.05
N LEU A 34 30.13 -22.26 -4.53
CA LEU A 34 30.88 -21.07 -4.94
C LEU A 34 30.20 -20.33 -6.10
N ASP A 35 29.67 -21.07 -7.08
CA ASP A 35 28.95 -20.51 -8.22
C ASP A 35 27.67 -19.80 -7.78
N GLU A 36 26.83 -20.44 -6.97
CA GLU A 36 25.58 -19.87 -6.44
C GLU A 36 25.84 -18.64 -5.56
N MET A 37 26.87 -18.70 -4.70
CA MET A 37 27.33 -17.55 -3.92
C MET A 37 27.71 -16.37 -4.81
N THR A 38 28.44 -16.65 -5.88
CA THR A 38 28.91 -15.63 -6.82
C THR A 38 27.73 -15.05 -7.59
N GLN A 39 26.90 -15.90 -8.21
CA GLN A 39 25.73 -15.50 -8.99
C GLN A 39 24.77 -14.65 -8.17
N ARG A 40 24.41 -15.09 -6.95
CA ARG A 40 23.51 -14.33 -6.08
C ARG A 40 24.14 -13.01 -5.61
N SER A 41 25.46 -12.96 -5.43
CA SER A 41 26.13 -11.70 -5.06
C SER A 41 26.10 -10.64 -6.18
N LEU A 42 26.03 -11.05 -7.45
CA LEU A 42 25.94 -10.14 -8.60
C LEU A 42 24.60 -9.38 -8.67
N ALA A 43 23.58 -9.85 -7.95
CA ALA A 43 22.31 -9.13 -7.84
C ALA A 43 22.40 -7.82 -7.04
N PHE A 44 23.54 -7.57 -6.35
CA PHE A 44 23.75 -6.40 -5.52
C PHE A 44 24.84 -5.50 -6.08
N ASP A 45 24.48 -4.28 -6.47
CA ASP A 45 25.42 -3.28 -7.01
C ASP A 45 26.39 -2.72 -5.94
N SER A 46 26.08 -2.88 -4.64
CA SER A 46 26.95 -2.44 -3.55
C SER A 46 26.62 -3.14 -2.22
N GLU A 47 27.52 -3.06 -1.24
CA GLU A 47 27.26 -3.59 0.11
C GLU A 47 26.19 -2.78 0.88
N ALA A 48 25.90 -1.56 0.42
CA ALA A 48 24.80 -0.74 0.93
C ALA A 48 23.47 -1.04 0.21
N ALA A 49 23.48 -1.93 -0.80
CA ALA A 49 22.28 -2.30 -1.50
C ALA A 49 21.26 -2.90 -0.51
N PRO A 50 20.00 -2.50 -0.61
CA PRO A 50 18.92 -3.15 0.13
C PRO A 50 18.93 -4.68 -0.02
N GLY A 51 18.62 -5.41 1.05
CA GLY A 51 18.66 -6.88 1.07
C GLY A 51 20.06 -7.52 1.17
N PHE A 52 21.14 -6.79 0.86
CA PHE A 52 22.51 -7.35 0.88
C PHE A 52 22.94 -7.88 2.26
N ARG A 53 22.55 -7.17 3.33
CA ARG A 53 22.86 -7.58 4.72
C ARG A 53 22.21 -8.92 5.08
N ASP A 54 20.98 -9.14 4.63
CA ASP A 54 20.24 -10.38 4.87
C ASP A 54 20.80 -11.54 4.05
N PHE A 55 21.12 -11.29 2.78
CA PHE A 55 21.87 -12.24 1.94
C PHE A 55 23.17 -12.67 2.62
N LEU A 56 24.00 -11.71 3.05
CA LEU A 56 25.29 -12.01 3.70
C LEU A 56 25.12 -12.76 5.02
N ARG A 57 24.06 -12.49 5.79
CA ARG A 57 23.77 -13.19 7.03
C ARG A 57 23.47 -14.67 6.79
N VAL A 58 22.62 -14.99 5.81
CA VAL A 58 22.32 -16.38 5.42
C VAL A 58 23.58 -17.09 4.91
N LEU A 59 24.35 -16.40 4.06
CA LEU A 59 25.59 -16.93 3.52
C LEU A 59 26.62 -17.22 4.61
N ARG A 60 26.87 -16.27 5.51
CA ARG A 60 27.83 -16.43 6.61
C ARG A 60 27.45 -17.59 7.52
N ALA A 61 26.17 -17.76 7.84
CA ALA A 61 25.72 -18.91 8.63
C ALA A 61 25.97 -20.27 7.94
N ALA A 62 26.00 -20.33 6.60
CA ALA A 62 26.39 -21.54 5.87
C ALA A 62 27.91 -21.76 5.90
N VAL A 63 28.70 -20.69 5.70
CA VAL A 63 30.16 -20.75 5.74
C VAL A 63 30.67 -21.11 7.14
N ASP A 64 30.14 -20.50 8.19
CA ASP A 64 30.56 -20.78 9.58
C ASP A 64 30.34 -22.26 9.95
N ARG A 65 29.25 -22.86 9.44
CA ARG A 65 28.98 -24.30 9.61
C ARG A 65 30.00 -25.17 8.90
N LEU A 66 30.42 -24.79 7.69
CA LEU A 66 31.47 -25.50 6.95
C LEU A 66 32.84 -25.34 7.61
N ALA A 67 33.16 -24.15 8.10
CA ALA A 67 34.43 -23.86 8.77
C ALA A 67 34.61 -24.65 10.08
N ALA A 68 33.50 -24.93 10.78
CA ALA A 68 33.52 -25.71 12.03
C ALA A 68 33.42 -27.23 11.81
N ALA A 69 33.05 -27.69 10.62
CA ALA A 69 32.83 -29.11 10.34
C ALA A 69 34.13 -29.82 9.92
N PRO A 70 34.35 -31.08 10.36
CA PRO A 70 35.38 -31.93 9.75
C PRO A 70 34.98 -32.27 8.31
N ILE A 71 35.87 -32.06 7.35
CA ILE A 71 35.59 -32.28 5.93
C ILE A 71 36.29 -33.56 5.47
N ALA A 72 35.54 -34.66 5.43
CA ALA A 72 36.01 -35.96 4.96
C ALA A 72 35.54 -36.31 3.54
N ASP A 73 34.49 -35.64 3.05
CA ASP A 73 33.95 -35.78 1.70
C ASP A 73 33.10 -34.53 1.34
N ALA A 74 32.37 -34.59 0.22
CA ALA A 74 31.54 -33.48 -0.25
C ALA A 74 30.23 -33.25 0.54
N ARG A 75 29.80 -34.16 1.43
CA ARG A 75 28.48 -34.08 2.10
C ARG A 75 28.25 -32.81 2.92
N PRO A 76 29.23 -32.26 3.66
CA PRO A 76 29.05 -30.98 4.35
C PRO A 76 28.74 -29.83 3.39
N PHE A 77 29.38 -29.81 2.21
CA PHE A 77 29.14 -28.80 1.18
C PHE A 77 27.77 -28.96 0.51
N GLU A 78 27.35 -30.20 0.26
CA GLU A 78 26.01 -30.52 -0.23
C GLU A 78 24.93 -30.02 0.74
N ALA A 79 25.05 -30.34 2.03
CA ALA A 79 24.11 -29.87 3.05
C ALA A 79 24.10 -28.33 3.19
N ALA A 80 25.26 -27.67 3.07
CA ALA A 80 25.36 -26.22 3.10
C ALA A 80 24.69 -25.57 1.88
N LEU A 81 24.91 -26.13 0.68
CA LEU A 81 24.28 -25.69 -0.57
C LEU A 81 22.75 -25.81 -0.50
N GLU A 82 22.24 -26.99 -0.14
CA GLU A 82 20.79 -27.22 0.00
C GLU A 82 20.16 -26.32 1.06
N GLY A 83 20.84 -26.09 2.17
CA GLY A 83 20.37 -25.20 3.24
C GLY A 83 20.26 -23.75 2.78
N LEU A 84 21.25 -23.29 2.00
CA LEU A 84 21.31 -21.94 1.48
C LEU A 84 20.29 -21.73 0.34
N GLN A 85 20.16 -22.68 -0.59
CA GLN A 85 19.13 -22.66 -1.64
C GLN A 85 17.72 -22.61 -1.04
N ARG A 86 17.44 -23.44 -0.02
CA ARG A 86 16.14 -23.41 0.68
C ARG A 86 15.89 -22.06 1.36
N ALA A 87 16.90 -21.49 2.01
CA ALA A 87 16.76 -20.21 2.70
C ALA A 87 16.47 -19.07 1.71
N TRP A 88 17.15 -19.01 0.58
CA TRP A 88 16.89 -17.99 -0.44
C TRP A 88 15.56 -18.20 -1.17
N ALA A 89 15.20 -19.44 -1.51
CA ALA A 89 13.91 -19.74 -2.12
C ALA A 89 12.74 -19.33 -1.21
N ALA A 90 12.87 -19.53 0.11
CA ALA A 90 11.87 -19.07 1.08
C ALA A 90 11.77 -17.53 1.12
N GLN A 91 12.91 -16.82 1.08
CA GLN A 91 12.91 -15.35 1.04
C GLN A 91 12.26 -14.81 -0.23
N ASP A 92 12.58 -15.38 -1.39
CA ASP A 92 12.01 -14.99 -2.69
C ASP A 92 10.49 -15.24 -2.72
N ALA A 93 10.04 -16.36 -2.15
CA ALA A 93 8.62 -16.69 -2.04
C ALA A 93 7.86 -15.73 -1.10
N GLU A 94 8.44 -15.35 0.04
CA GLU A 94 7.86 -14.37 0.96
C GLU A 94 7.78 -12.98 0.33
N GLU A 95 8.79 -12.56 -0.42
CA GLU A 95 8.76 -11.29 -1.15
C GLU A 95 7.67 -11.27 -2.23
N LEU A 96 7.57 -12.34 -3.02
CA LEU A 96 6.52 -12.49 -4.01
C LEU A 96 5.13 -12.46 -3.37
N ALA A 97 4.92 -13.23 -2.30
CA ALA A 97 3.64 -13.27 -1.59
C ALA A 97 3.24 -11.91 -1.01
N ARG A 98 4.19 -11.17 -0.42
CA ARG A 98 3.94 -9.80 0.08
C ARG A 98 3.56 -8.85 -1.06
N ARG A 99 4.23 -8.93 -2.21
CA ARG A 99 3.90 -8.12 -3.38
C ARG A 99 2.51 -8.45 -3.91
N GLU A 100 2.17 -9.74 -4.02
CA GLU A 100 0.85 -10.18 -4.46
C GLU A 100 -0.25 -9.68 -3.52
N GLN A 101 -0.05 -9.81 -2.21
CA GLN A 101 -0.98 -9.28 -1.20
C GLN A 101 -1.18 -7.77 -1.34
N ALA A 102 -0.10 -6.99 -1.47
CA ALA A 102 -0.19 -5.55 -1.68
C ALA A 102 -0.96 -5.20 -2.96
N VAL A 103 -0.78 -5.94 -4.05
CA VAL A 103 -1.56 -5.76 -5.29
C VAL A 103 -3.04 -6.06 -5.08
N GLN A 104 -3.38 -7.14 -4.37
CA GLN A 104 -4.78 -7.48 -4.08
C GLN A 104 -5.47 -6.42 -3.21
N GLU A 105 -4.78 -5.89 -2.21
CA GLU A 105 -5.30 -4.79 -1.37
C GLU A 105 -5.58 -3.53 -2.21
N LEU A 106 -4.68 -3.18 -3.13
CA LEU A 106 -4.87 -2.05 -4.03
C LEU A 106 -6.02 -2.25 -5.02
N LEU A 107 -6.15 -3.45 -5.59
CA LEU A 107 -7.28 -3.80 -6.45
C LEU A 107 -8.60 -3.69 -5.70
N HIS A 108 -8.66 -4.20 -4.47
CA HIS A 108 -9.85 -4.09 -3.63
C HIS A 108 -10.19 -2.63 -3.32
N ALA A 109 -9.19 -1.81 -2.97
CA ALA A 109 -9.38 -0.38 -2.73
C ALA A 109 -9.88 0.37 -3.98
N GLU A 110 -9.35 0.06 -5.17
CA GLU A 110 -9.82 0.66 -6.42
C GLU A 110 -11.27 0.28 -6.72
N GLN A 111 -11.61 -1.01 -6.63
CA GLN A 111 -12.97 -1.50 -6.85
C GLN A 111 -13.97 -0.83 -5.89
N ARG A 112 -13.59 -0.72 -4.61
CA ARG A 112 -14.41 -0.04 -3.59
C ARG A 112 -14.64 1.42 -3.93
N ASN A 113 -13.61 2.14 -4.38
CA ASN A 113 -13.73 3.54 -4.73
C ASN A 113 -14.64 3.74 -5.96
N LEU A 114 -14.46 2.96 -7.01
CA LEU A 114 -15.30 3.04 -8.22
C LEU A 114 -16.77 2.72 -7.91
N LEU A 115 -17.02 1.70 -7.10
CA LEU A 115 -18.37 1.34 -6.69
C LEU A 115 -18.99 2.42 -5.78
N ALA A 116 -18.21 2.99 -4.85
CA ALA A 116 -18.66 4.07 -3.99
C ALA A 116 -19.00 5.33 -4.78
N GLU A 117 -18.21 5.70 -5.79
CA GLU A 117 -18.50 6.83 -6.69
C GLU A 117 -19.83 6.63 -7.43
N LYS A 118 -20.08 5.41 -7.94
CA LYS A 118 -21.35 5.06 -8.57
C LYS A 118 -22.52 5.18 -7.58
N ILE A 119 -22.39 4.59 -6.39
CA ILE A 119 -23.41 4.67 -5.34
C ILE A 119 -23.68 6.12 -4.93
N ALA A 120 -22.63 6.93 -4.79
CA ALA A 120 -22.74 8.35 -4.48
C ALA A 120 -23.49 9.12 -5.57
N ALA A 121 -23.22 8.84 -6.85
CA ALA A 121 -23.95 9.43 -7.96
C ALA A 121 -25.43 9.03 -7.93
N ASP A 122 -25.74 7.75 -7.67
CA ASP A 122 -27.11 7.25 -7.54
C ASP A 122 -27.85 7.95 -6.38
N ILE A 123 -27.21 8.15 -5.23
CA ILE A 123 -27.78 8.86 -4.07
C ILE A 123 -28.06 10.33 -4.41
N ARG A 124 -27.14 11.03 -5.12
CA ARG A 124 -27.35 12.42 -5.53
C ARG A 124 -28.51 12.58 -6.51
N ALA A 125 -28.77 11.56 -7.33
CA ALA A 125 -29.86 11.56 -8.29
C ALA A 125 -31.24 11.33 -7.67
N TRP A 126 -31.35 11.07 -6.36
CA TRP A 126 -32.64 10.87 -5.71
C TRP A 126 -33.48 12.17 -5.71
N PRO A 127 -34.80 12.10 -5.98
CA PRO A 127 -35.65 13.29 -6.07
C PRO A 127 -35.62 14.18 -4.83
N ASP A 128 -35.52 13.58 -3.65
CA ASP A 128 -35.52 14.30 -2.36
C ASP A 128 -34.12 14.74 -1.90
N ALA A 129 -33.05 14.43 -2.64
CA ALA A 129 -31.68 14.74 -2.22
C ALA A 129 -31.46 16.25 -2.01
N ALA A 130 -32.10 17.09 -2.83
CA ALA A 130 -32.03 18.55 -2.71
C ALA A 130 -32.72 19.12 -1.46
N GLN A 131 -33.55 18.33 -0.77
CA GLN A 131 -34.27 18.74 0.44
C GLN A 131 -33.54 18.30 1.72
N VAL A 132 -32.42 17.58 1.60
CA VAL A 132 -31.62 17.08 2.71
C VAL A 132 -30.53 18.10 3.04
N PRO A 133 -30.23 18.38 4.33
CA PRO A 133 -29.11 19.24 4.69
C PRO A 133 -27.79 18.77 4.06
N ASP A 134 -26.99 19.71 3.53
CA ASP A 134 -25.75 19.42 2.77
C ASP A 134 -24.79 18.48 3.51
N GLU A 135 -24.66 18.65 4.83
CA GLU A 135 -23.81 17.82 5.69
C GLU A 135 -24.22 16.33 5.67
N VAL A 136 -25.53 16.05 5.60
CA VAL A 136 -26.08 14.69 5.55
C VAL A 136 -25.95 14.09 4.15
N LEU A 137 -26.15 14.91 3.11
CA LEU A 137 -25.91 14.47 1.72
C LEU A 137 -24.42 14.19 1.47
N ALA A 138 -23.52 15.03 1.99
CA ALA A 138 -22.07 14.84 1.93
C ALA A 138 -21.65 13.56 2.65
N PHE A 139 -22.20 13.29 3.83
CA PHE A 139 -21.98 12.03 4.54
C PHE A 139 -22.47 10.82 3.74
N ALA A 140 -23.69 10.88 3.20
CA ALA A 140 -24.30 9.78 2.45
C ALA A 140 -23.55 9.47 1.14
N THR A 141 -23.02 10.49 0.48
CA THR A 141 -22.31 10.39 -0.81
C THR A 141 -20.79 10.32 -0.66
N GLY A 142 -20.28 10.26 0.57
CA GLY A 142 -18.87 10.09 0.88
C GLY A 142 -18.66 8.81 1.69
N PRO A 143 -18.45 8.90 3.03
CA PRO A 143 -18.16 7.72 3.84
C PRO A 143 -19.25 6.64 3.76
N TRP A 144 -20.54 7.01 3.71
CA TRP A 144 -21.60 6.00 3.66
C TRP A 144 -21.65 5.22 2.34
N SER A 145 -21.35 5.86 1.21
CA SER A 145 -21.22 5.15 -0.06
C SER A 145 -20.05 4.16 -0.07
N HIS A 146 -18.97 4.44 0.66
CA HIS A 146 -17.87 3.48 0.86
C HIS A 146 -18.29 2.29 1.72
N VAL A 147 -19.10 2.49 2.77
CA VAL A 147 -19.67 1.38 3.57
C VAL A 147 -20.51 0.46 2.70
N MET A 148 -21.40 1.04 1.88
CA MET A 148 -22.24 0.26 0.96
C MET A 148 -21.42 -0.48 -0.10
N ALA A 149 -20.34 0.14 -0.60
CA ALA A 149 -19.43 -0.50 -1.54
C ALA A 149 -18.67 -1.67 -0.89
N GLU A 150 -18.12 -1.48 0.31
CA GLU A 150 -17.41 -2.52 1.08
C GLU A 150 -18.31 -3.73 1.33
N ALA A 151 -19.54 -3.49 1.80
CA ALA A 151 -20.49 -4.57 2.06
C ALA A 151 -20.83 -5.40 0.80
N ARG A 152 -20.92 -4.74 -0.36
CA ARG A 152 -21.18 -5.41 -1.65
C ARG A 152 -19.99 -6.21 -2.16
N LEU A 153 -18.76 -5.72 -1.96
CA LEU A 153 -17.55 -6.46 -2.34
C LEU A 153 -17.26 -7.64 -1.40
N GLY A 154 -17.69 -7.53 -0.14
CA GLY A 154 -17.62 -8.62 0.84
C GLY A 154 -18.64 -9.74 0.63
N ASP A 155 -19.79 -9.46 0.01
CA ASP A 155 -20.84 -10.44 -0.24
C ASP A 155 -20.54 -11.36 -1.45
N ARG A 156 -19.60 -12.28 -1.25
CA ARG A 156 -19.15 -13.23 -2.29
C ARG A 156 -20.10 -14.41 -2.52
N VAL A 157 -21.12 -14.59 -1.67
CA VAL A 157 -21.94 -15.82 -1.62
C VAL A 157 -23.45 -15.54 -1.72
N GLY A 158 -23.93 -14.40 -1.23
CA GLY A 158 -25.35 -14.16 -1.00
C GLY A 158 -26.11 -13.51 -2.15
N GLY A 159 -25.43 -12.83 -3.07
CA GLY A 159 -26.08 -12.05 -4.14
C GLY A 159 -27.15 -11.08 -3.61
N ALA A 160 -27.03 -10.67 -2.34
CA ALA A 160 -28.06 -9.90 -1.68
C ALA A 160 -28.07 -8.49 -2.30
N SER A 161 -29.26 -7.96 -2.56
CA SER A 161 -29.42 -6.61 -3.14
C SER A 161 -28.92 -5.51 -2.18
N ASP A 162 -28.97 -5.77 -0.87
CA ASP A 162 -28.48 -4.88 0.19
C ASP A 162 -27.75 -5.68 1.29
N PRO A 163 -26.49 -6.11 1.06
CA PRO A 163 -25.71 -6.84 2.04
C PRO A 163 -25.51 -5.98 3.30
N GLY A 164 -25.87 -6.53 4.45
CA GLY A 164 -25.81 -5.82 5.72
C GLY A 164 -26.93 -4.78 5.92
N GLY A 165 -27.80 -4.52 4.95
CA GLY A 165 -28.92 -3.58 5.11
C GLY A 165 -28.51 -2.10 5.10
N TYR A 166 -27.35 -1.77 4.52
CA TYR A 166 -26.79 -0.41 4.55
C TYR A 166 -27.44 0.53 3.53
N ALA A 167 -27.93 0.02 2.40
CA ALA A 167 -28.69 0.82 1.44
C ALA A 167 -30.01 1.30 2.06
N GLY A 168 -30.67 0.46 2.84
CA GLY A 168 -31.89 0.80 3.60
C GLY A 168 -31.71 1.89 4.66
N VAL A 169 -30.47 2.24 5.02
CA VAL A 169 -30.19 3.34 5.96
C VAL A 169 -30.39 4.70 5.31
N VAL A 170 -30.07 4.87 4.02
CA VAL A 170 -30.08 6.19 3.35
C VAL A 170 -31.48 6.85 3.38
N PRO A 171 -32.58 6.15 3.03
CA PRO A 171 -33.91 6.76 3.09
C PRO A 171 -34.31 7.17 4.52
N ASN A 172 -33.96 6.35 5.51
CA ASN A 172 -34.25 6.61 6.92
C ASN A 172 -33.45 7.81 7.45
N LEU A 173 -32.18 7.91 7.05
CA LEU A 173 -31.32 9.04 7.38
C LEU A 173 -31.87 10.33 6.78
N PHE A 174 -32.14 10.34 5.47
CA PHE A 174 -32.68 11.51 4.75
C PHE A 174 -34.01 11.97 5.32
N TRP A 175 -34.91 11.03 5.60
CA TRP A 175 -36.19 11.33 6.24
C TRP A 175 -36.00 11.96 7.63
N SER A 176 -35.14 11.38 8.48
CA SER A 176 -34.92 11.87 9.85
C SER A 176 -34.20 13.21 9.91
N ALA A 177 -33.38 13.52 8.91
CA ALA A 177 -32.58 14.74 8.83
C ALA A 177 -33.40 15.97 8.39
N ARG A 178 -34.63 15.78 7.92
CA ARG A 178 -35.54 16.84 7.50
C ARG A 178 -36.43 17.28 8.68
N PRO A 179 -36.17 18.44 9.31
CA PRO A 179 -36.83 18.80 10.57
C PRO A 179 -38.36 18.87 10.47
N ASP A 180 -38.91 19.34 9.36
CA ASP A 180 -40.36 19.48 9.18
C ASP A 180 -41.08 18.14 9.03
N LEU A 181 -40.50 17.20 8.27
CA LEU A 181 -41.03 15.83 8.17
C LEU A 181 -40.89 15.06 9.48
N ALA A 182 -39.73 15.18 10.12
CA ALA A 182 -39.44 14.53 11.38
C ALA A 182 -40.38 15.02 12.49
N ARG A 183 -40.68 16.33 12.51
CA ARG A 183 -41.62 16.95 13.45
C ARG A 183 -43.06 16.46 13.27
N ALA A 184 -43.48 16.23 12.03
CA ALA A 184 -44.82 15.70 11.74
C ALA A 184 -45.03 14.26 12.27
N ALA A 185 -43.95 13.52 12.58
CA ALA A 185 -44.03 12.14 13.06
C ALA A 185 -43.01 11.83 14.18
N ILE A 186 -43.04 12.61 15.26
CA ILE A 186 -42.19 12.40 16.45
C ILE A 186 -42.19 10.94 16.96
N PRO A 187 -43.33 10.22 17.06
CA PRO A 187 -43.31 8.83 17.52
C PRO A 187 -42.50 7.89 16.62
N ARG A 188 -42.47 8.15 15.30
CA ARG A 188 -41.64 7.40 14.35
C ARG A 188 -40.16 7.76 14.54
N LEU A 189 -39.85 9.03 14.70
CA LEU A 189 -38.48 9.51 14.91
C LEU A 189 -37.83 8.86 16.13
N THR A 190 -38.52 8.85 17.28
CA THR A 190 -38.01 8.25 18.53
C THR A 190 -37.73 6.75 18.40
N ARG A 191 -38.53 6.01 17.63
CA ARG A 191 -38.30 4.58 17.37
C ARG A 191 -37.14 4.32 16.41
N LEU A 192 -36.93 5.21 15.45
CA LEU A 192 -35.96 5.04 14.37
C LEU A 192 -34.52 5.38 14.78
N ILE A 193 -34.32 6.43 15.60
CA ILE A 193 -32.98 6.96 15.93
C ILE A 193 -32.04 5.89 16.54
N PRO A 194 -32.42 5.09 17.54
CA PRO A 194 -31.48 4.16 18.17
C PRO A 194 -30.90 3.15 17.18
N GLY A 195 -31.76 2.55 16.35
CA GLY A 195 -31.35 1.58 15.32
C GLY A 195 -30.55 2.24 14.20
N LEU A 196 -30.95 3.44 13.76
CA LEU A 196 -30.22 4.22 12.76
C LEU A 196 -28.79 4.51 13.23
N LEU A 197 -28.61 5.05 14.43
CA LEU A 197 -27.30 5.39 14.97
C LEU A 197 -26.43 4.16 15.21
N ALA A 198 -27.02 3.05 15.68
CA ALA A 198 -26.31 1.79 15.82
C ALA A 198 -25.78 1.30 14.46
N LYS A 199 -26.63 1.32 13.42
CA LYS A 199 -26.26 0.86 12.09
C LYS A 199 -25.23 1.75 11.40
N LEU A 200 -25.32 3.06 11.61
CA LEU A 200 -24.32 4.02 11.13
C LEU A 200 -22.94 3.73 11.76
N ARG A 201 -22.87 3.50 13.07
CA ARG A 201 -21.62 3.16 13.75
C ARG A 201 -21.04 1.82 13.30
N GLU A 202 -21.90 0.81 13.16
CA GLU A 202 -21.53 -0.51 12.62
C GLU A 202 -20.89 -0.37 11.24
N GLY A 203 -21.57 0.34 10.32
CA GLY A 203 -21.09 0.57 8.97
C GLY A 203 -19.77 1.34 8.91
N LEU A 204 -19.67 2.46 9.63
CA LEU A 204 -18.43 3.26 9.64
C LEU A 204 -17.21 2.48 10.16
N LYS A 205 -17.42 1.48 11.03
CA LYS A 205 -16.35 0.58 11.49
C LYS A 205 -15.83 -0.33 10.38
N THR A 206 -16.65 -0.73 9.40
CA THR A 206 -16.21 -1.65 8.34
C THR A 206 -15.23 -1.03 7.36
N ILE A 207 -15.11 0.31 7.36
CA ILE A 207 -14.19 1.06 6.51
C ILE A 207 -13.13 1.81 7.33
N ASP A 208 -12.98 1.46 8.62
CA ASP A 208 -12.08 2.12 9.58
C ASP A 208 -12.19 3.65 9.60
N TYR A 209 -13.42 4.17 9.52
CA TYR A 209 -13.66 5.62 9.46
C TYR A 209 -13.20 6.33 10.74
N PRO A 210 -12.50 7.49 10.66
CA PRO A 210 -11.92 8.13 11.83
C PRO A 210 -12.98 8.50 12.90
N PRO A 211 -12.78 8.11 14.18
CA PRO A 211 -13.78 8.29 15.23
C PRO A 211 -14.09 9.77 15.51
N GLN A 212 -13.12 10.66 15.34
CA GLN A 212 -13.31 12.10 15.52
C GLN A 212 -14.26 12.68 14.46
N GLN A 213 -14.10 12.27 13.20
CA GLN A 213 -14.98 12.69 12.10
C GLN A 213 -16.38 12.09 12.26
N ALA A 214 -16.48 10.83 12.72
CA ALA A 214 -17.75 10.19 13.02
C ALA A 214 -18.51 10.96 14.12
N SER A 215 -17.84 11.30 15.22
CA SER A 215 -18.43 12.05 16.34
C SER A 215 -18.95 13.41 15.89
N ALA A 216 -18.17 14.16 15.10
CA ALA A 216 -18.60 15.45 14.56
C ALA A 216 -19.87 15.34 13.72
N PHE A 217 -19.98 14.30 12.87
CA PHE A 217 -21.21 14.04 12.11
C PHE A 217 -22.40 13.69 13.02
N PHE A 218 -22.20 12.82 14.01
CA PHE A 218 -23.28 12.44 14.93
C PHE A 218 -23.80 13.62 15.77
N GLU A 219 -22.93 14.52 16.22
CA GLU A 219 -23.34 15.74 16.92
C GLU A 219 -24.22 16.62 16.04
N ARG A 220 -23.86 16.81 14.76
CA ARG A 220 -24.70 17.55 13.80
C ARG A 220 -26.05 16.87 13.58
N LEU A 221 -26.06 15.56 13.38
CA LEU A 221 -27.27 14.79 13.18
C LEU A 221 -28.21 14.87 14.40
N ILE A 222 -27.66 14.77 15.61
CA ILE A 222 -28.42 14.94 16.85
C ILE A 222 -29.00 16.36 16.95
N GLY A 223 -28.24 17.39 16.58
CA GLY A 223 -28.74 18.76 16.52
C GLY A 223 -29.92 18.94 15.56
N LEU A 224 -29.89 18.28 14.40
CA LEU A 224 -31.03 18.27 13.46
C LEU A 224 -32.26 17.58 14.07
N HIS A 225 -32.07 16.44 14.74
CA HIS A 225 -33.16 15.73 15.41
C HIS A 225 -33.76 16.57 16.55
N GLN A 226 -32.93 17.27 17.35
CA GLN A 226 -33.40 18.16 18.42
C GLN A 226 -34.30 19.29 17.91
N ARG A 227 -34.02 19.87 16.73
CA ARG A 227 -34.88 20.91 16.11
C ARG A 227 -36.27 20.40 15.72
N ALA A 228 -36.40 19.09 15.47
CA ALA A 228 -37.71 18.48 15.23
C ALA A 228 -38.57 18.51 16.50
N PHE A 229 -37.96 18.35 17.69
CA PHE A 229 -38.65 18.37 18.99
C PHE A 229 -38.97 19.79 19.52
N GLN A 230 -38.18 20.81 19.16
CA GLN A 230 -38.24 22.12 19.82
C GLN A 230 -39.37 23.07 19.35
N ALA A 231 -39.94 22.90 18.15
CA ALA A 231 -40.91 23.86 17.60
C ALA A 231 -42.40 23.57 17.95
N GLY A 232 -42.64 22.96 19.11
CA GLY A 232 -43.98 22.83 19.73
C GLY A 232 -44.22 23.79 20.91
N GLY A 233 -43.27 24.66 21.24
CA GLY A 233 -43.40 25.64 22.33
C GLY A 233 -43.69 27.05 21.82
N PRO A 234 -44.51 27.86 22.52
CA PRO A 234 -44.79 29.25 22.11
C PRO A 234 -43.48 30.04 22.07
N ALA A 235 -43.35 30.95 21.10
CA ALA A 235 -42.21 31.83 20.91
C ALA A 235 -41.78 32.52 22.22
N GLY A 236 -40.84 31.91 22.92
CA GLY A 236 -40.29 32.37 24.19
C GLY A 236 -38.95 33.04 23.95
N ARG A 237 -39.00 34.37 23.86
CA ARG A 237 -37.96 35.34 24.26
C ARG A 237 -36.52 34.79 24.35
N GLN A 238 -35.69 35.07 23.35
CA GLN A 238 -34.23 35.06 23.55
C GLN A 238 -33.84 36.09 24.63
N PRO A 239 -33.09 35.71 25.67
CA PRO A 239 -32.32 36.64 26.47
C PRO A 239 -31.07 37.09 25.68
N PRO A 240 -30.58 38.32 25.88
CA PRO A 240 -29.43 38.87 25.15
C PRO A 240 -28.12 38.13 25.49
N PRO A 241 -27.13 38.13 24.58
CA PRO A 241 -25.85 37.46 24.81
C PRO A 241 -24.99 38.22 25.82
N ALA A 242 -24.43 37.50 26.80
CA ALA A 242 -23.37 37.99 27.67
C ALA A 242 -21.99 37.80 26.99
N PRO A 243 -21.02 38.71 27.23
CA PRO A 243 -19.73 38.77 26.51
C PRO A 243 -18.76 37.63 26.88
N PRO A 244 -17.77 37.33 26.01
CA PRO A 244 -16.88 36.18 26.20
C PRO A 244 -15.79 36.47 27.25
N ALA A 245 -15.72 35.61 28.26
CA ALA A 245 -14.56 35.53 29.14
C ALA A 245 -13.45 34.73 28.45
N ALA A 246 -12.30 35.36 28.32
CA ALA A 246 -11.06 34.80 27.81
C ALA A 246 -10.49 33.73 28.76
N ALA A 247 -10.09 32.59 28.19
CA ALA A 247 -9.12 31.65 28.76
C ALA A 247 -8.26 31.17 27.59
N ALA A 248 -7.07 31.74 27.39
CA ALA A 248 -5.81 31.24 27.93
C ALA A 248 -5.43 29.86 27.34
N GLN A 249 -4.54 29.90 26.34
CA GLN A 249 -3.69 28.75 25.97
C GLN A 249 -2.71 28.46 27.12
N PRO A 250 -2.21 27.22 27.21
CA PRO A 250 -0.82 27.05 26.79
C PRO A 250 -0.55 25.81 25.94
N ALA A 251 0.66 25.86 25.38
CA ALA A 251 1.23 25.09 24.31
C ALA A 251 1.64 23.64 24.67
N ALA A 252 1.68 22.84 23.59
CA ALA A 252 2.70 21.88 23.20
C ALA A 252 3.13 20.73 24.14
N ALA A 253 2.84 19.51 23.70
CA ALA A 253 3.76 18.38 23.82
C ALA A 253 3.65 17.50 22.57
N ALA A 254 4.79 17.23 21.95
CA ALA A 254 4.97 16.49 20.71
C ALA A 254 4.61 15.01 20.87
N VAL A 255 4.00 14.43 19.83
CA VAL A 255 3.90 12.97 19.69
C VAL A 255 4.30 12.58 18.27
N SER A 256 5.28 11.69 18.22
CA SER A 256 5.85 11.01 17.07
C SER A 256 4.76 10.28 16.26
N ALA A 257 4.69 10.56 14.95
CA ALA A 257 3.82 9.87 14.00
C ALA A 257 4.67 9.09 12.99
N ALA A 258 4.76 7.78 13.19
CA ALA A 258 5.09 6.82 12.15
C ALA A 258 3.92 5.82 12.10
N ALA A 259 3.50 5.48 10.88
CA ALA A 259 2.38 4.59 10.54
C ALA A 259 0.96 5.18 10.69
N ALA A 260 0.59 6.08 9.77
CA ALA A 260 -0.78 6.21 9.22
C ALA A 260 -0.80 7.29 8.13
N SER A 261 -0.61 6.92 6.87
CA SER A 261 -0.81 7.87 5.75
C SER A 261 -1.43 7.20 4.53
N VAL A 262 -2.64 6.64 4.68
CA VAL A 262 -3.52 6.30 3.55
C VAL A 262 -4.99 6.32 3.99
N ALA A 263 -5.50 7.42 4.55
CA ALA A 263 -6.96 7.67 4.64
C ALA A 263 -7.26 9.06 5.21
N ALA A 264 -7.06 10.12 4.44
CA ALA A 264 -7.81 11.38 4.57
C ALA A 264 -7.24 12.40 3.59
N GLU A 265 -7.81 12.45 2.39
CA GLU A 265 -8.04 13.68 1.63
C GLU A 265 -8.59 13.26 0.26
N GLU A 266 -9.92 13.23 0.13
CA GLU A 266 -10.54 13.61 -1.16
C GLU A 266 -12.01 13.96 -0.98
N SER A 267 -12.28 15.27 -0.86
CA SER A 267 -13.56 15.87 -1.27
C SER A 267 -13.30 16.65 -2.56
N ALA A 268 -14.26 16.56 -3.49
CA ALA A 268 -14.34 17.06 -4.86
C ALA A 268 -13.49 18.28 -5.25
N VAL A 269 -12.86 18.26 -6.44
CA VAL A 269 -13.31 18.89 -7.73
C VAL A 269 -12.48 18.28 -8.88
N ALA A 270 -13.10 18.06 -10.04
CA ALA A 270 -12.45 17.62 -11.27
C ALA A 270 -11.56 18.73 -11.87
N ALA A 271 -10.29 18.45 -12.13
CA ALA A 271 -9.39 19.29 -12.90
C ALA A 271 -8.78 18.51 -14.07
N ALA A 272 -8.78 19.13 -15.25
CA ALA A 272 -8.33 18.61 -16.56
C ALA A 272 -6.81 18.29 -16.60
N PRO A 273 -6.32 17.50 -17.59
CA PRO A 273 -5.01 16.87 -17.49
C PRO A 273 -3.87 17.83 -17.86
N ALA A 274 -2.95 18.03 -16.91
CA ALA A 274 -1.58 18.45 -17.18
C ALA A 274 -0.84 17.33 -17.96
N PRO A 275 0.26 17.63 -18.70
CA PRO A 275 0.90 16.65 -19.58
C PRO A 275 1.25 15.37 -18.81
N ALA A 276 0.78 14.26 -19.35
CA ALA A 276 0.87 12.94 -18.73
C ALA A 276 2.33 12.57 -18.51
N PHE A 277 2.74 12.57 -17.24
CA PHE A 277 3.90 11.84 -16.79
C PHE A 277 3.63 10.33 -17.01
N ALA A 278 3.99 9.83 -18.20
CA ALA A 278 3.76 8.44 -18.59
C ALA A 278 4.84 7.56 -17.93
N LEU A 279 4.53 7.09 -16.72
CA LEU A 279 5.29 6.05 -16.05
C LEU A 279 4.86 4.68 -16.56
N GLU A 280 5.79 3.94 -17.16
CA GLU A 280 5.60 2.53 -17.52
C GLU A 280 5.99 1.61 -16.36
N VAL A 281 5.30 0.48 -16.23
CA VAL A 281 5.71 -0.57 -15.29
C VAL A 281 7.13 -1.01 -15.64
N GLY A 282 7.99 -1.05 -14.62
CA GLY A 282 9.43 -1.28 -14.75
C GLY A 282 10.29 -0.01 -14.67
N ALA A 283 9.68 1.18 -14.73
CA ALA A 283 10.43 2.44 -14.62
C ALA A 283 11.01 2.64 -13.21
N TRP A 284 12.27 3.08 -13.14
CA TRP A 284 12.92 3.47 -11.90
C TRP A 284 12.68 4.95 -11.61
N VAL A 285 12.21 5.24 -10.41
CA VAL A 285 11.92 6.59 -9.91
C VAL A 285 12.62 6.84 -8.58
N GLU A 286 13.11 8.05 -8.43
CA GLU A 286 13.50 8.60 -7.14
C GLU A 286 12.30 9.34 -6.56
N ILE A 287 11.92 8.94 -5.35
CA ILE A 287 10.85 9.56 -4.58
C ILE A 287 11.46 10.07 -3.29
N LEU A 288 11.32 11.36 -3.03
CA LEU A 288 11.76 11.96 -1.77
C LEU A 288 10.85 11.46 -0.64
N ASP A 289 11.45 10.75 0.30
CA ASP A 289 10.79 10.28 1.52
C ASP A 289 11.48 10.92 2.73
N HIS A 290 10.72 11.70 3.52
CA HIS A 290 11.24 12.49 4.64
C HIS A 290 12.53 13.29 4.31
N GLY A 291 12.63 13.80 3.08
CA GLY A 291 13.79 14.56 2.59
C GLY A 291 14.98 13.73 2.10
N ARG A 292 14.88 12.40 2.09
CA ARG A 292 15.89 11.48 1.52
C ARG A 292 15.38 10.87 0.22
N PRO A 293 16.16 10.88 -0.87
CA PRO A 293 15.76 10.21 -2.10
C PRO A 293 15.77 8.69 -1.90
N ALA A 294 14.62 8.06 -2.12
CA ALA A 294 14.47 6.61 -2.15
C ALA A 294 14.27 6.16 -3.60
N ARG A 295 15.19 5.33 -4.09
CA ARG A 295 15.09 4.74 -5.42
C ARG A 295 14.16 3.54 -5.40
N THR A 296 13.09 3.62 -6.16
CA THR A 296 12.03 2.61 -6.22
C THR A 296 11.64 2.34 -7.67
N GLN A 297 11.15 1.15 -7.96
CA GLN A 297 10.66 0.77 -9.28
C GLN A 297 9.13 0.77 -9.28
N LEU A 298 8.51 1.29 -10.32
CA LEU A 298 7.07 1.09 -10.54
C LEU A 298 6.82 -0.38 -10.90
N THR A 299 6.28 -1.15 -9.98
CA THR A 299 6.11 -2.61 -10.14
C THR A 299 4.70 -3.01 -10.52
N TRP A 300 3.72 -2.12 -10.36
CA TRP A 300 2.34 -2.35 -10.77
C TRP A 300 1.56 -1.04 -10.92
N THR A 301 0.62 -1.02 -11.86
CA THR A 301 -0.35 0.06 -12.07
C THR A 301 -1.74 -0.52 -12.11
N SER A 302 -2.71 0.19 -11.54
CA SER A 302 -4.08 -0.29 -11.52
C SER A 302 -4.72 -0.34 -12.91
N PRO A 303 -5.69 -1.25 -13.17
CA PRO A 303 -6.38 -1.35 -14.46
C PRO A 303 -6.98 -0.03 -14.96
N HIS A 304 -7.44 0.85 -14.06
CA HIS A 304 -7.99 2.16 -14.41
C HIS A 304 -6.97 3.30 -14.28
N GLY A 305 -5.71 2.99 -13.95
CA GLY A 305 -4.62 3.95 -13.80
C GLY A 305 -4.84 4.94 -12.64
N THR A 306 -5.53 4.54 -11.59
CA THR A 306 -5.82 5.37 -10.41
C THR A 306 -4.82 5.14 -9.28
N LEU A 307 -4.21 3.95 -9.20
CA LEU A 307 -3.22 3.57 -8.20
C LEU A 307 -1.92 3.07 -8.83
N PHE A 308 -0.81 3.33 -8.14
CA PHE A 308 0.55 2.98 -8.55
C PHE A 308 1.27 2.34 -7.36
N LEU A 309 1.95 1.21 -7.59
CA LEU A 309 2.75 0.50 -6.59
C LEU A 309 4.23 0.62 -6.94
N PHE A 310 5.00 1.17 -6.01
CA PHE A 310 6.44 1.29 -6.11
C PHE A 310 7.10 0.33 -5.14
N THR A 311 8.09 -0.41 -5.61
CA THR A 311 8.86 -1.35 -4.77
C THR A 311 10.31 -0.88 -4.71
N ALA A 312 10.83 -0.73 -3.50
CA ALA A 312 12.26 -0.48 -3.27
C ALA A 312 13.04 -1.80 -3.35
N ALA A 313 14.37 -1.71 -3.44
CA ALA A 313 15.20 -2.91 -3.55
C ALA A 313 15.25 -3.77 -2.25
N ASP A 314 14.75 -3.27 -1.11
CA ASP A 314 14.58 -4.08 0.12
C ASP A 314 13.25 -4.87 0.12
N GLY A 315 12.48 -4.78 -0.97
CA GLY A 315 11.15 -5.35 -1.06
C GLY A 315 10.07 -4.51 -0.36
N SER A 316 10.41 -3.37 0.23
CA SER A 316 9.40 -2.48 0.79
C SER A 316 8.55 -1.88 -0.33
N THR A 317 7.24 -1.86 -0.11
CA THR A 317 6.27 -1.37 -1.08
C THR A 317 5.65 -0.05 -0.62
N ARG A 318 5.40 0.84 -1.57
CA ARG A 318 4.70 2.10 -1.36
C ARG A 318 3.68 2.29 -2.47
N SER A 319 2.43 2.49 -2.09
CA SER A 319 1.37 2.84 -3.02
C SER A 319 1.06 4.33 -3.00
N MET A 320 0.53 4.85 -4.11
CA MET A 320 -0.01 6.21 -4.16
C MET A 320 -1.06 6.36 -5.26
N THR A 321 -1.92 7.37 -5.12
CA THR A 321 -2.91 7.73 -6.12
C THR A 321 -2.29 8.48 -7.29
N ARG A 322 -2.98 8.54 -8.44
CA ARG A 322 -2.61 9.39 -9.58
C ARG A 322 -2.36 10.84 -9.16
N ARG A 323 -3.24 11.41 -8.34
CA ARG A 323 -3.15 12.81 -7.87
C ARG A 323 -1.89 13.03 -7.03
N MET A 324 -1.58 12.12 -6.11
CA MET A 324 -0.36 12.20 -5.30
C MET A 324 0.89 12.09 -6.17
N ARG A 325 0.90 11.15 -7.12
CA ARG A 325 1.99 11.01 -8.10
C ARG A 325 2.20 12.30 -8.89
N ASP A 326 1.14 12.87 -9.44
CA ASP A 326 1.19 14.09 -10.26
C ASP A 326 1.65 15.30 -9.43
N ARG A 327 1.18 15.40 -8.18
CA ARG A 327 1.63 16.40 -7.22
C ARG A 327 3.12 16.27 -6.92
N LEU A 328 3.59 15.07 -6.56
CA LEU A 328 5.02 14.84 -6.29
C LEU A 328 5.89 15.10 -7.52
N ALA A 329 5.40 14.77 -8.72
CA ALA A 329 6.10 15.07 -9.96
C ALA A 329 6.18 16.59 -10.21
N ALA A 330 5.08 17.33 -10.01
CA ALA A 330 5.04 18.78 -10.14
C ALA A 330 5.93 19.51 -9.12
N GLU A 331 6.01 18.98 -7.89
CA GLU A 331 6.88 19.48 -6.82
C GLU A 331 8.36 19.06 -7.01
N GLY A 332 8.66 18.25 -8.04
CA GLY A 332 10.00 17.72 -8.29
C GLY A 332 10.50 16.71 -7.26
N ALA A 333 9.59 16.24 -6.39
CA ALA A 333 9.81 15.24 -5.35
C ALA A 333 9.71 13.79 -5.88
N LEU A 334 9.17 13.63 -7.10
CA LEU A 334 9.23 12.40 -7.87
C LEU A 334 9.98 12.69 -9.18
N ARG A 335 11.08 11.98 -9.41
CA ARG A 335 11.91 12.12 -10.61
C ARG A 335 12.13 10.76 -11.26
N VAL A 336 11.95 10.67 -12.57
CA VAL A 336 12.37 9.48 -13.32
C VAL A 336 13.89 9.54 -13.44
N VAL A 337 14.58 8.50 -12.96
CA VAL A 337 16.05 8.42 -13.02
C VAL A 337 16.52 7.86 -14.38
N ALA A 338 15.70 8.07 -15.42
CA ALA A 338 15.66 7.40 -16.73
C ALA A 338 14.85 6.08 -16.80
N GLY A 339 14.07 5.96 -17.89
CA GLY A 339 13.41 4.73 -18.33
C GLY A 339 14.46 3.69 -18.75
N GLY A 340 14.78 2.79 -17.83
CA GLY A 340 15.92 1.88 -17.94
C GLY A 340 15.68 0.64 -18.78
N ALA A 341 15.34 0.80 -20.07
CA ALA A 341 15.75 -0.17 -21.09
C ALA A 341 17.29 -0.15 -21.32
N VAL A 342 18.01 0.67 -20.56
CA VAL A 342 19.45 0.95 -20.73
C VAL A 342 20.35 0.00 -19.92
N VAL A 343 19.84 -0.84 -19.01
CA VAL A 343 20.69 -1.90 -18.42
C VAL A 343 20.77 -3.13 -19.33
N ALA A 344 19.67 -3.51 -20.00
CA ALA A 344 19.70 -4.57 -21.01
C ALA A 344 20.41 -4.12 -22.30
N GLY A 345 20.08 -2.93 -22.82
CA GLY A 345 20.65 -2.42 -24.07
C GLY A 345 22.12 -1.99 -24.00
N ALA A 346 22.60 -1.48 -22.85
CA ALA A 346 24.01 -1.14 -22.70
C ALA A 346 24.89 -2.40 -22.52
N LEU A 347 24.38 -3.43 -21.86
CA LEU A 347 25.04 -4.74 -21.80
C LEU A 347 25.06 -5.42 -23.17
N ASP A 348 23.96 -5.35 -23.94
CA ASP A 348 23.90 -5.87 -25.31
C ASP A 348 24.78 -5.08 -26.30
N ALA A 349 24.90 -3.76 -26.16
CA ALA A 349 25.79 -2.96 -26.99
C ALA A 349 27.28 -3.23 -26.69
N VAL A 350 27.63 -3.45 -25.42
CA VAL A 350 28.98 -3.87 -25.01
C VAL A 350 29.25 -5.32 -25.46
N ALA A 351 28.27 -6.23 -25.36
CA ALA A 351 28.36 -7.60 -25.84
C ALA A 351 28.47 -7.69 -27.38
N GLN A 352 27.71 -6.90 -28.14
CA GLN A 352 27.80 -6.85 -29.62
C GLN A 352 29.09 -6.17 -30.10
N THR A 353 29.62 -5.20 -29.37
CA THR A 353 30.92 -4.58 -29.68
C THR A 353 32.08 -5.54 -29.40
N ALA A 354 31.99 -6.33 -28.33
CA ALA A 354 32.92 -7.42 -28.05
C ALA A 354 32.84 -8.54 -29.11
N LEU A 355 31.63 -8.87 -29.60
CA LEU A 355 31.40 -9.89 -30.62
C LEU A 355 31.80 -9.47 -32.05
N ARG A 356 31.72 -8.18 -32.40
CA ARG A 356 32.20 -7.69 -33.72
C ARG A 356 33.72 -7.58 -33.79
N ASN A 357 34.39 -7.34 -32.66
CA ASN A 357 35.85 -7.32 -32.59
C ASN A 357 36.48 -8.72 -32.63
N SER A 358 35.73 -9.78 -32.33
CA SER A 358 36.20 -11.17 -32.41
C SER A 358 36.00 -11.83 -33.79
N ILE A 359 35.30 -11.18 -34.74
CA ILE A 359 34.98 -11.73 -36.08
C ILE A 359 35.72 -10.99 -37.22
N LYS A 360 36.64 -10.06 -36.93
CA LYS A 360 37.60 -9.58 -37.93
C LYS A 360 38.93 -10.36 -37.82
N PRO A 361 39.10 -11.49 -38.52
CA PRO A 361 40.44 -11.96 -38.83
C PRO A 361 41.09 -10.99 -39.80
N GLY A 362 42.34 -10.63 -39.54
CA GLY A 362 43.16 -9.84 -40.45
C GLY A 362 43.17 -10.45 -41.84
N LYS A 363 42.85 -9.63 -42.86
CA LYS A 363 43.26 -9.91 -44.23
C LYS A 363 44.78 -9.71 -44.28
N GLY A 364 45.51 -10.81 -44.20
CA GLY A 364 46.79 -10.98 -44.90
C GLY A 364 46.50 -11.49 -46.29
#